data_AF-A0A661XVL0-F1
#
_entry.id   AF-A0A661XVL0-F1
#
_cell.length_a   1.000
_cell.length_b   1.000
_cell.length_c   1.000
_cell.angle_alpha   90.00
_cell.angle_beta   90.00
_cell.angle_gamma   90.00
#
_symmetry.space_group_name_H-M   'P 1'
#
loop_
_entity.id
_entity.type
_entity.pdbx_description
1 polymer ?
#
loop_
_entity_poly.entity_id
_entity_poly.type
_entity_poly.pdbx_seq_one_letter_code
_entity_poly.pdbx_strand_id
1 'polypeptide(L)'
;MNIFVKIIIRNLLVIIQILLMSGFYSYSQIVSIENYSINLKGQVQLEINSSPQYYYLLNVRHHPDSIYRTTSSLTLGKTGTTFISEPLGYYPLSHYQVLEFPIQSPADFDGDGIDDISEYTNFPLQSPLNAAESIAIEDGLVGIDNIARFDEISVKHDTVQWNEYLNG
;
A
#
# COMPACT_ATOMS: atom_id res chain seq x y z
N MET A 1 32.53 11.40 42.94
CA MET A 1 32.67 10.84 41.57
C MET A 1 33.46 11.82 40.72
N ASN A 2 34.59 11.38 40.14
CA ASN A 2 35.50 12.23 39.34
C ASN A 2 34.78 12.76 38.08
N ILE A 3 35.10 13.99 37.66
CA ILE A 3 34.57 14.65 36.45
C ILE A 3 34.66 13.73 35.22
N PHE A 4 35.74 12.95 35.11
CA PHE A 4 35.94 11.98 34.03
C PHE A 4 34.89 10.87 34.04
N VAL A 5 34.52 10.36 35.21
CA VAL A 5 33.49 9.31 35.35
C VAL A 5 32.10 9.86 35.00
N LYS A 6 31.80 11.11 35.37
CA LYS A 6 30.54 11.78 34.97
C LYS A 6 30.44 11.97 33.45
N ILE A 7 31.54 12.31 32.79
CA ILE A 7 31.59 12.47 31.32
C ILE A 7 31.36 11.11 30.63
N ILE A 8 32.01 10.04 31.11
CA ILE A 8 31.84 8.69 30.56
C ILE A 8 30.39 8.22 30.71
N ILE A 9 29.79 8.36 31.90
CA ILE A 9 28.39 7.95 32.14
C ILE A 9 27.42 8.77 31.27
N ARG A 10 27.63 10.09 31.14
CA ARG A 10 26.80 10.93 30.28
C ARG A 10 26.89 10.50 28.82
N ASN A 11 28.09 10.24 28.31
CA ASN A 11 28.27 9.82 26.92
C ASN A 11 27.69 8.42 26.68
N LEU A 12 27.81 7.50 27.64
CA LEU A 12 27.20 6.17 27.58
C LEU A 12 25.67 6.26 27.52
N LEU A 13 25.06 7.12 28.35
CA LEU A 13 23.61 7.36 28.32
C LEU A 13 23.13 7.95 26.98
N VAL A 14 23.90 8.88 26.39
CA VAL A 14 23.58 9.44 25.07
C VAL A 14 23.66 8.36 23.98
N ILE A 15 24.67 7.49 24.01
CA ILE A 15 24.82 6.39 23.04
C ILE A 15 23.66 5.39 23.17
N ILE A 16 23.25 5.05 24.39
CA ILE A 16 22.10 4.16 24.65
C ILE A 16 20.80 4.78 24.11
N GLN A 17 20.60 6.09 24.28
CA GLN A 17 19.44 6.78 23.72
C GLN A 17 19.41 6.73 22.19
N ILE A 18 20.56 6.90 21.53
CA ILE A 18 20.66 6.80 20.06
C ILE A 18 20.34 5.37 19.58
N LEU A 19 20.85 4.35 20.27
CA LEU A 19 20.60 2.94 19.94
C LEU A 19 19.15 2.51 20.17
N LEU A 20 18.46 3.07 21.16
CA LEU A 20 17.04 2.81 21.41
C LEU A 20 16.12 3.48 20.37
N MET A 21 16.56 4.59 19.77
CA MET A 21 15.80 5.28 18.72
C MET A 21 15.91 4.60 17.36
N SER A 22 16.94 3.79 17.09
CA SER A 22 17.10 3.12 15.78
C SER A 22 16.27 1.84 15.63
N GLY A 23 15.58 1.38 16.69
CA GLY A 23 14.95 0.06 16.75
C GLY A 23 13.53 -0.07 16.17
N PHE A 24 12.90 1.01 15.69
CA PHE A 24 11.46 0.99 15.32
C PHE A 24 11.13 1.57 13.94
N TYR A 25 12.12 1.73 13.06
CA TYR A 25 11.85 2.16 11.70
C TYR A 25 11.64 0.95 10.81
N SER A 26 10.38 0.67 10.45
CA SER A 26 10.07 -0.12 9.25
C SER A 26 10.49 0.72 8.05
N TYR A 27 11.72 0.49 7.56
CA TYR A 27 12.17 1.09 6.32
C TYR A 27 11.52 0.33 5.16
N SER A 28 10.76 1.06 4.35
CA SER A 28 10.41 0.58 3.02
C SER A 28 11.66 0.62 2.13
N GLN A 29 11.71 -0.29 1.16
CA GLN A 29 12.77 -0.27 0.15
C GLN A 29 12.18 -0.29 -1.25
N ILE A 30 12.78 0.48 -2.16
CA ILE A 30 12.40 0.45 -3.57
C ILE A 30 12.91 -0.86 -4.17
N VAL A 31 12.02 -1.61 -4.81
CA VAL A 31 12.35 -2.86 -5.51
C VAL A 31 12.38 -2.64 -7.01
N SER A 32 13.37 -3.26 -7.67
CA SER A 32 13.51 -3.25 -9.12
C SER A 32 12.36 -4.00 -9.79
N ILE A 33 11.79 -3.39 -10.81
CA ILE A 33 10.84 -4.06 -11.71
C ILE A 33 11.67 -4.77 -12.79
N GLU A 34 11.60 -6.10 -12.78
CA GLU A 34 12.37 -6.97 -13.67
C GLU A 34 11.74 -7.07 -15.06
N ASN A 35 10.41 -7.04 -15.13
CA ASN A 35 9.67 -7.05 -16.39
C ASN A 35 8.43 -6.14 -16.33
N TYR A 36 8.10 -5.57 -17.47
CA TYR A 36 6.90 -4.77 -17.69
C TYR A 36 6.20 -5.28 -18.95
N SER A 37 4.91 -5.58 -18.82
CA SER A 37 4.08 -5.97 -19.95
C SER A 37 2.64 -5.47 -19.80
N ILE A 38 1.93 -5.42 -20.92
CA ILE A 38 0.48 -5.22 -20.95
C ILE A 38 -0.17 -6.55 -21.31
N ASN A 39 -1.06 -7.05 -20.45
CA ASN A 39 -1.72 -8.33 -20.67
C ASN A 39 -2.85 -8.23 -21.72
N LEU A 40 -3.47 -9.36 -22.07
CA LEU A 40 -4.56 -9.42 -23.07
C LEU A 40 -5.81 -8.62 -22.69
N LYS A 41 -5.95 -8.21 -21.42
CA LYS A 41 -7.04 -7.37 -20.92
C LYS A 41 -6.68 -5.88 -20.90
N GLY A 42 -5.50 -5.51 -21.42
CA GLY A 42 -5.02 -4.13 -21.41
C GLY A 42 -4.51 -3.65 -20.05
N GLN A 43 -4.23 -4.54 -19.11
CA GLN A 43 -3.76 -4.21 -17.76
C GLN A 43 -2.24 -4.30 -17.70
N VAL A 44 -1.62 -3.48 -16.86
CA VAL A 44 -0.18 -3.57 -16.59
C VAL A 44 0.09 -4.84 -15.78
N GLN A 45 1.20 -5.49 -16.08
CA GLN A 45 1.75 -6.60 -15.33
C GLN A 45 3.25 -6.36 -15.11
N LEU A 46 3.59 -6.08 -13.85
CA LEU A 46 4.95 -5.87 -13.37
C LEU A 46 5.45 -7.16 -12.71
N GLU A 47 6.67 -7.55 -13.03
CA GLU A 47 7.36 -8.66 -12.36
C GLU A 47 8.45 -8.10 -11.45
N ILE A 48 8.48 -8.60 -10.22
CA ILE A 48 9.51 -8.27 -9.24
C ILE A 48 10.09 -9.56 -8.64
N ASN A 49 11.36 -9.50 -8.24
CA ASN A 49 11.91 -10.48 -7.33
C ASN A 49 11.29 -10.30 -5.94
N SER A 50 10.84 -11.39 -5.31
CA SER A 50 10.04 -11.31 -4.09
C SER A 50 10.20 -12.51 -3.14
N SER A 51 9.73 -12.31 -1.91
CA SER A 51 9.67 -13.32 -0.86
C SER A 51 8.34 -13.22 -0.09
N PRO A 52 7.79 -14.33 0.44
CA PRO A 52 6.56 -14.33 1.23
C PRO A 52 6.72 -13.66 2.61
N GLN A 53 7.90 -13.16 2.96
CA GLN A 53 8.13 -12.40 4.19
C GLN A 53 7.78 -10.91 4.06
N TYR A 54 7.40 -10.48 2.85
CA TYR A 54 7.16 -9.09 2.51
C TYR A 54 5.83 -8.91 1.77
N TYR A 55 5.35 -7.67 1.80
CA TYR A 55 4.28 -7.17 0.93
C TYR A 55 4.78 -5.94 0.18
N TYR A 56 4.09 -5.62 -0.90
CA TYR A 56 4.53 -4.65 -1.87
C TYR A 56 3.44 -3.63 -2.16
N LEU A 57 3.80 -2.35 -2.16
CA LEU A 57 2.95 -1.25 -2.57
C LEU A 57 3.35 -0.77 -3.95
N LEU A 58 2.38 -0.66 -4.85
CA LEU A 58 2.56 -0.07 -6.18
C LEU A 58 2.24 1.42 -6.13
N ASN A 59 3.25 2.24 -6.34
CA ASN A 59 3.08 3.67 -6.54
C ASN A 59 3.06 4.01 -8.03
N VAL A 60 2.15 4.91 -8.40
CA VAL A 60 1.97 5.41 -9.76
C VAL A 60 2.11 6.93 -9.75
N ARG A 61 2.75 7.47 -10.79
CA ARG A 61 2.76 8.91 -11.09
C ARG A 61 2.13 9.16 -12.46
N HIS A 62 1.34 10.22 -12.56
CA HIS A 62 0.64 10.54 -13.81
C HIS A 62 1.45 11.46 -14.74
N HIS A 63 2.46 12.16 -14.21
CA HIS A 63 3.37 13.02 -14.97
C HIS A 63 4.83 12.61 -14.70
N PRO A 64 5.73 12.60 -15.71
CA PRO A 64 7.13 12.20 -15.55
C PRO A 64 7.91 13.01 -14.50
N ASP A 65 7.52 14.27 -14.29
CA ASP A 65 8.17 15.16 -13.32
C ASP A 65 7.47 15.22 -11.96
N SER A 66 6.36 14.49 -11.81
CA SER A 66 5.66 14.40 -10.53
C SER A 66 6.32 13.39 -9.59
N ILE A 67 6.20 13.66 -8.30
CA ILE A 67 6.46 12.67 -7.26
C ILE A 67 5.37 11.60 -7.28
N TYR A 68 5.70 10.43 -6.75
CA TYR A 68 4.77 9.32 -6.54
C TYR A 68 3.81 9.65 -5.39
N ARG A 69 2.62 10.17 -5.72
CA ARG A 69 1.58 10.50 -4.72
C ARG A 69 0.51 9.43 -4.56
N THR A 70 0.35 8.57 -5.56
CA THR A 70 -0.77 7.63 -5.62
C THR A 70 -0.25 6.23 -5.46
N THR A 71 -0.77 5.51 -4.48
CA THR A 71 -0.57 4.08 -4.33
C THR A 71 -1.80 3.37 -4.86
N SER A 72 -1.61 2.51 -5.86
CA SER A 72 -2.73 1.87 -6.57
C SER A 72 -3.10 0.51 -5.99
N SER A 73 -2.18 -0.18 -5.32
CA SER A 73 -2.41 -1.53 -4.82
C SER A 73 -1.40 -1.97 -3.76
N LEU A 74 -1.86 -2.84 -2.86
CA LEU A 74 -1.03 -3.70 -2.02
C LEU A 74 -1.01 -5.12 -2.61
N THR A 75 0.12 -5.81 -2.58
CA THR A 75 0.25 -7.21 -3.01
C THR A 75 1.14 -7.99 -2.05
N LEU A 76 0.65 -9.13 -1.54
CA LEU A 76 1.46 -10.04 -0.73
C LEU A 76 2.52 -10.74 -1.58
N GLY A 77 3.73 -10.85 -1.04
CA GLY A 77 4.84 -11.52 -1.70
C GLY A 77 4.66 -13.01 -1.87
N LYS A 78 5.23 -13.52 -2.95
CA LYS A 78 5.40 -14.96 -3.23
C LYS A 78 6.87 -15.31 -3.35
N THR A 79 7.20 -16.59 -3.19
CA THR A 79 8.57 -17.06 -3.36
C THR A 79 9.05 -16.84 -4.80
N GLY A 80 10.17 -16.15 -4.96
CA GLY A 80 10.82 -15.96 -6.25
C GLY A 80 10.27 -14.74 -6.97
N THR A 81 9.08 -14.85 -7.58
CA THR A 81 8.50 -13.78 -8.39
C THR A 81 7.08 -13.46 -7.95
N THR A 82 6.79 -12.17 -7.83
CA THR A 82 5.44 -11.64 -7.62
C THR A 82 5.04 -10.80 -8.81
N PHE A 83 3.80 -10.98 -9.24
CA PHE A 83 3.16 -10.17 -10.27
C PHE A 83 2.30 -9.10 -9.60
N ILE A 84 2.52 -7.85 -9.97
CA ILE A 84 1.74 -6.70 -9.49
C ILE A 84 1.05 -6.07 -10.71
N SER A 85 -0.24 -5.75 -10.58
CA SER A 85 -1.04 -5.24 -11.70
C SER A 85 -1.62 -3.86 -11.43
N GLU A 86 -1.65 -3.00 -12.46
CA GLU A 86 -2.46 -1.78 -12.49
C GLU A 86 -3.63 -2.00 -13.49
N PRO A 87 -4.85 -1.52 -13.19
CA PRO A 87 -6.02 -1.74 -14.03
C PRO A 87 -5.89 -1.32 -15.51
N LEU A 88 -5.03 -0.35 -15.85
CA LEU A 88 -4.92 0.18 -17.21
C LEU A 88 -3.46 0.37 -17.65
N GLY A 89 -3.12 -0.14 -18.84
CA GLY A 89 -1.82 -0.01 -19.49
C GLY A 89 -1.51 1.37 -20.07
N TYR A 90 -1.86 2.44 -19.37
CA TYR A 90 -1.74 3.81 -19.91
C TYR A 90 -0.35 4.41 -19.75
N TYR A 91 0.37 4.09 -18.67
CA TYR A 91 1.68 4.69 -18.38
C TYR A 91 2.87 3.78 -18.74
N PRO A 92 4.02 4.35 -19.14
CA PRO A 92 5.24 3.57 -19.36
C PRO A 92 5.88 3.15 -18.03
N LEU A 93 6.80 2.18 -18.07
CA LEU A 93 7.51 1.65 -16.89
C LEU A 93 8.06 2.72 -15.95
N SER A 94 8.57 3.84 -16.48
CA SER A 94 9.13 4.93 -15.68
C SER A 94 8.12 5.62 -14.76
N HIS A 95 6.83 5.34 -14.88
CA HIS A 95 5.76 5.88 -14.04
C HIS A 95 5.41 4.99 -12.84
N TYR A 96 6.10 3.87 -12.67
CA TYR A 96 5.86 2.91 -11.59
C TYR A 96 7.03 2.86 -10.62
N GLN A 97 6.70 2.73 -9.34
CA GLN A 97 7.63 2.43 -8.28
C GLN A 97 7.00 1.37 -7.38
N VAL A 98 7.77 0.34 -7.04
CA VAL A 98 7.34 -0.68 -6.08
C VAL A 98 8.12 -0.47 -4.79
N LEU A 99 7.39 -0.37 -3.67
CA LEU A 99 7.96 -0.33 -2.33
C LEU A 99 7.72 -1.69 -1.65
N GLU A 100 8.73 -2.22 -0.99
CA GLU A 100 8.65 -3.46 -0.20
C GLU A 100 8.66 -3.15 1.29
N PHE A 101 7.85 -3.89 2.04
CA PHE A 101 7.70 -3.78 3.48
C PHE A 101 7.67 -5.17 4.15
N PRO A 102 8.28 -5.34 5.33
CA PRO A 102 8.29 -6.62 6.03
C PRO A 102 6.93 -6.92 6.68
N ILE A 103 6.42 -8.13 6.51
CA ILE A 103 5.16 -8.58 7.16
C ILE A 103 5.31 -8.68 8.68
N GLN A 104 6.52 -8.95 9.19
CA GLN A 104 6.77 -9.05 10.64
C GLN A 104 6.75 -7.70 11.37
N SER A 105 6.81 -6.61 10.61
CA SER A 105 6.77 -5.23 11.13
C SER A 105 6.03 -4.38 10.10
N PRO A 106 4.72 -4.64 9.91
CA PRO A 106 3.93 -3.95 8.89
C PRO A 106 3.88 -2.44 9.18
N ALA A 107 3.76 -1.66 8.13
CA ALA A 107 3.58 -0.22 8.22
C ALA A 107 2.10 0.09 8.41
N ASP A 108 1.82 1.34 8.74
CA ASP A 108 0.51 1.97 8.64
C ASP A 108 0.70 3.03 7.55
N PHE A 109 0.44 2.65 6.30
CA PHE A 109 0.86 3.42 5.13
C PHE A 109 -0.03 4.63 4.89
N ASP A 110 -1.33 4.52 5.14
CA ASP A 110 -2.28 5.62 4.99
C ASP A 110 -2.45 6.47 6.26
N GLY A 111 -1.94 6.00 7.40
CA GLY A 111 -1.74 6.77 8.63
C GLY A 111 -2.97 6.82 9.53
N ASP A 112 -3.83 5.81 9.49
CA ASP A 112 -5.07 5.74 10.26
C ASP A 112 -4.90 5.13 11.67
N GLY A 113 -3.72 4.58 11.96
CA GLY A 113 -3.36 3.95 13.23
C GLY A 113 -3.47 2.43 13.25
N ILE A 114 -3.84 1.79 12.14
CA ILE A 114 -3.92 0.34 11.95
C ILE A 114 -2.88 -0.08 10.92
N ASP A 115 -2.23 -1.23 11.13
CA ASP A 115 -1.21 -1.68 10.18
C ASP A 115 -1.80 -2.30 8.91
N ASP A 116 -1.11 -2.09 7.79
CA ASP A 116 -1.49 -2.49 6.44
C ASP A 116 -1.89 -3.97 6.33
N ILE A 117 -1.26 -4.86 7.12
CA ILE A 117 -1.52 -6.30 7.05
C ILE A 117 -2.78 -6.68 7.84
N SER A 118 -2.99 -6.06 8.99
CA SER A 118 -4.24 -6.18 9.75
C SER A 118 -5.43 -5.72 8.92
N GLU A 119 -5.30 -4.56 8.27
CA GLU A 119 -6.35 -4.02 7.40
C GLU A 119 -6.59 -4.87 6.15
N TYR A 120 -5.52 -5.31 5.47
CA TYR A 120 -5.64 -6.19 4.32
C TYR A 120 -6.40 -7.48 4.66
N THR A 121 -6.21 -8.00 5.89
CA THR A 121 -6.90 -9.20 6.37
C THR A 121 -8.37 -8.92 6.72
N ASN A 122 -8.72 -7.68 7.04
CA ASN A 122 -10.07 -7.25 7.41
C ASN A 122 -10.83 -6.54 6.27
N PHE A 123 -10.23 -6.45 5.10
CA PHE A 123 -10.87 -5.94 3.89
C PHE A 123 -12.13 -6.76 3.57
N PRO A 124 -13.30 -6.15 3.25
CA PRO A 124 -13.50 -4.74 2.84
C PRO A 124 -13.92 -3.75 3.95
N LEU A 125 -13.89 -4.16 5.22
CA LEU A 125 -14.26 -3.28 6.34
C LEU A 125 -13.17 -2.26 6.68
N GLN A 126 -11.93 -2.57 6.30
CA GLN A 126 -10.74 -1.71 6.39
C GLN A 126 -10.00 -1.73 5.06
N SER A 127 -9.04 -0.85 4.86
CA SER A 127 -8.30 -0.76 3.59
C SER A 127 -6.93 -0.12 3.81
N PRO A 128 -5.83 -0.84 3.50
CA PRO A 128 -4.45 -0.35 3.68
C PRO A 128 -4.07 0.96 2.97
N LEU A 129 -4.94 1.43 2.07
CA LEU A 129 -4.73 2.56 1.18
C LEU A 129 -5.82 3.63 1.34
N ASN A 130 -6.70 3.49 2.34
CA ASN A 130 -7.79 4.40 2.60
C ASN A 130 -8.03 4.51 4.11
N ALA A 131 -7.52 5.61 4.69
CA ALA A 131 -7.57 5.93 6.12
C ALA A 131 -8.98 6.25 6.67
N ALA A 132 -10.03 5.76 6.01
CA ALA A 132 -11.40 5.90 6.45
C ALA A 132 -11.71 4.87 7.53
N GLU A 133 -12.30 5.33 8.63
CA GLU A 133 -12.77 4.45 9.68
C GLU A 133 -13.81 3.44 9.15
N SER A 134 -13.80 2.23 9.73
CA SER A 134 -14.84 1.24 9.46
C SER A 134 -16.21 1.79 9.88
N ILE A 135 -17.18 1.67 8.99
CA ILE A 135 -18.59 1.98 9.27
C ILE A 135 -19.41 0.70 9.41
N ALA A 136 -20.65 0.83 9.89
CA ALA A 136 -21.58 -0.29 9.94
C ALA A 136 -21.90 -0.77 8.51
N ILE A 137 -22.05 -2.08 8.32
CA ILE A 137 -22.20 -2.65 6.97
C ILE A 137 -23.46 -2.18 6.25
N GLU A 138 -24.50 -1.82 7.01
CA GLU A 138 -25.72 -1.17 6.53
C GLU A 138 -25.50 0.24 5.97
N ASP A 139 -24.44 0.93 6.42
CA ASP A 139 -24.08 2.28 6.00
C ASP A 139 -23.01 2.27 4.89
N GLY A 140 -22.25 1.16 4.76
CA GLY A 140 -21.35 0.92 3.64
C GLY A 140 -20.12 0.09 4.01
N LEU A 141 -19.10 0.16 3.16
CA LEU A 141 -17.81 -0.52 3.31
C LEU A 141 -16.69 0.46 2.97
N VAL A 142 -15.50 0.26 3.54
CA VAL A 142 -14.32 1.08 3.27
C VAL A 142 -13.71 0.75 1.89
N GLY A 143 -13.89 -0.49 1.44
CA GLY A 143 -13.51 -0.94 0.10
C GLY A 143 -14.59 -1.77 -0.57
N ILE A 144 -14.42 -2.01 -1.87
CA ILE A 144 -15.23 -2.95 -2.63
C ILE A 144 -14.32 -4.09 -3.07
N ASP A 145 -14.66 -5.30 -2.64
CA ASP A 145 -13.83 -6.48 -2.80
C ASP A 145 -14.07 -7.23 -4.11
N ASN A 146 -15.28 -7.15 -4.65
CA ASN A 146 -15.60 -7.77 -5.91
C ASN A 146 -16.78 -7.09 -6.61
N ILE A 147 -16.93 -7.38 -7.90
CA ILE A 147 -17.99 -6.80 -8.73
C ILE A 147 -19.40 -7.22 -8.29
N ALA A 148 -19.57 -8.43 -7.74
CA ALA A 148 -20.89 -8.86 -7.27
C ALA A 148 -21.32 -8.04 -6.04
N ARG A 149 -20.38 -7.72 -5.14
CA ARG A 149 -20.62 -6.84 -4.00
C ARG A 149 -20.89 -5.41 -4.46
N PHE A 150 -20.13 -4.89 -5.43
CA PHE A 150 -20.43 -3.61 -6.08
C PHE A 150 -21.86 -3.58 -6.58
N ASP A 151 -22.28 -4.60 -7.33
CA ASP A 151 -23.61 -4.69 -7.91
C ASP A 151 -24.72 -4.85 -6.86
N GLU A 152 -24.42 -5.44 -5.71
CA GLU A 152 -25.36 -5.61 -4.59
C GLU A 152 -25.63 -4.29 -3.87
N ILE A 153 -24.59 -3.49 -3.62
CA ILE A 153 -24.68 -2.24 -2.85
C ILE A 153 -24.94 -1.00 -3.73
N SER A 154 -24.85 -1.15 -5.05
CA SER A 154 -25.13 -0.06 -5.99
C SER A 154 -26.62 0.27 -6.02
N VAL A 155 -26.95 1.56 -5.96
CA VAL A 155 -28.30 2.04 -6.24
C VAL A 155 -28.58 1.88 -7.73
N LYS A 156 -29.60 1.07 -8.06
CA LYS A 156 -30.01 0.83 -9.46
C LYS A 156 -31.25 1.64 -9.78
N HIS A 157 -31.20 2.33 -10.91
CA HIS A 157 -32.32 3.08 -11.44
C HIS A 157 -32.47 2.74 -12.92
N ASP A 158 -33.65 2.22 -13.28
CA ASP A 158 -34.02 2.00 -14.68
C ASP A 158 -33.89 3.29 -15.53
N THR A 159 -33.96 4.46 -14.88
CA THR A 159 -33.75 5.75 -15.54
C THR A 159 -33.08 6.76 -14.61
N VAL A 160 -31.93 7.27 -15.03
CA VAL A 160 -31.20 8.38 -14.44
C VAL A 160 -31.51 9.63 -15.28
N GLN A 161 -32.38 10.51 -14.77
CA GLN A 161 -32.97 11.62 -15.54
C GLN A 161 -31.96 12.58 -16.17
N TRP A 162 -30.76 12.68 -15.62
CA TRP A 162 -29.73 13.63 -16.04
C TRP A 162 -28.62 12.98 -16.89
N ASN A 163 -28.61 11.65 -17.06
CA ASN A 163 -27.63 10.95 -17.88
C ASN A 163 -28.13 9.57 -18.33
N GLU A 164 -28.51 9.46 -19.61
CA GLU A 164 -29.03 8.22 -20.19
C GLU A 164 -28.02 7.06 -20.20
N TYR A 165 -26.72 7.36 -20.16
CA TYR A 165 -25.66 6.35 -20.12
C TYR A 165 -25.51 5.67 -18.75
N LEU A 166 -26.22 6.16 -17.72
CA LEU A 166 -26.27 5.57 -16.39
C LEU A 166 -27.56 4.77 -16.14
N ASN A 167 -28.44 4.66 -17.13
CA ASN A 167 -29.64 3.81 -17.04
C ASN A 167 -29.24 2.33 -17.03
N GLY A 168 -29.76 1.52 -16.09
CA GLY A 168 -29.47 0.09 -16.02
C GLY A 168 -29.92 -0.59 -14.73
#